data_AF-A0A965RQ91-F1
#
_entry.id   AF-A0A965RQ91-F1
#
_cell.length_a   1.000
_cell.length_b   1.000
_cell.length_c   1.000
_cell.angle_alpha   90.00
_cell.angle_beta   90.00
_cell.angle_gamma   90.00
#
_symmetry.space_group_name_H-M   'P 1'
#
loop_
_entity.id
_entity.type
_entity.pdbx_description
1 polymer ?
#
loop_
_entity_poly.entity_id
_entity_poly.type
_entity_poly.pdbx_seq_one_letter_code
_entity_poly.pdbx_strand_id
1 'polypeptide(L)'
;MDVALWTGDGAARSITGLAFSPDLVWIKGRSSGPPTIQHVLQDTVRGSNNMLCSNDTGSESAFGQPPVWGYISAFNSDGFTLASGSGGFSQVNQSSNTYVGWAWDAGTSTVSNTQGSITSQVRANATAGFSVVTFTGNGSTSATVGHGLGVAPRLIIENLGQFLLMGLGGCIMPTWGQGLSRLTALML
;
A
#
# COMPACT_ATOMS: atom_id res chain seq x y z
N MET A 1 -14.32 -6.00 -2.24
CA MET A 1 -13.81 -4.61 -2.25
C MET A 1 -14.97 -3.69 -1.88
N ASP A 2 -14.69 -2.65 -1.12
CA ASP A 2 -15.67 -1.61 -0.77
C ASP A 2 -15.13 -0.22 -1.14
N VAL A 3 -16.01 0.76 -1.30
CA VAL A 3 -15.68 2.13 -1.73
C VAL A 3 -16.17 3.14 -0.71
N ALA A 4 -15.24 3.96 -0.22
CA ALA A 4 -15.58 5.13 0.58
C ALA A 4 -15.41 6.42 -0.24
N LEU A 5 -16.34 7.36 -0.08
CA LEU A 5 -16.27 8.70 -0.62
C LEU A 5 -16.34 9.72 0.51
N TRP A 6 -15.48 10.74 0.45
CA TRP A 6 -15.56 11.85 1.40
C TRP A 6 -15.10 13.16 0.77
N THR A 7 -15.60 14.25 1.35
CA THR A 7 -15.04 15.59 1.18
C THR A 7 -14.18 15.89 2.39
N GLY A 8 -12.95 16.34 2.14
CA GLY A 8 -12.01 16.64 3.19
C GLY A 8 -12.40 17.89 3.98
N ASP A 9 -12.10 17.85 5.26
CA ASP A 9 -12.42 18.89 6.24
C ASP A 9 -11.15 19.47 6.91
N GLY A 10 -9.97 18.91 6.62
CA GLY A 10 -8.71 19.34 7.22
C GLY A 10 -8.53 18.94 8.68
N ALA A 11 -9.35 18.01 9.21
CA ALA A 11 -9.27 17.53 10.58
C ALA A 11 -8.95 16.03 10.66
N ALA A 12 -8.61 15.53 11.85
CA ALA A 12 -8.51 14.09 12.07
C ALA A 12 -9.91 13.47 11.97
N ARG A 13 -10.04 12.35 11.25
CA ARG A 13 -11.33 11.69 11.06
C ARG A 13 -11.21 10.19 10.85
N SER A 14 -12.27 9.48 11.18
CA SER A 14 -12.45 8.09 10.76
C SER A 14 -13.38 8.03 9.57
N ILE A 15 -13.02 7.21 8.60
CA ILE A 15 -13.87 6.80 7.50
C ILE A 15 -14.43 5.43 7.90
N THR A 16 -15.74 5.35 8.12
CA THR A 16 -16.44 4.16 8.63
C THR A 16 -17.53 3.69 7.66
N GLY A 17 -18.17 2.56 7.98
CA GLY A 17 -19.26 1.99 7.19
C GLY A 17 -18.82 0.97 6.14
N LEU A 18 -17.54 0.57 6.16
CA LEU A 18 -17.08 -0.57 5.38
C LEU A 18 -17.61 -1.88 5.97
N ALA A 19 -17.87 -2.87 5.12
CA ALA A 19 -18.36 -4.18 5.57
C ALA A 19 -17.31 -5.06 6.29
N PHE A 20 -16.05 -4.62 6.35
CA PHE A 20 -14.91 -5.39 6.86
C PHE A 20 -13.80 -4.47 7.37
N SER A 21 -12.86 -5.07 8.13
CA SER A 21 -11.58 -4.43 8.46
C SER A 21 -10.69 -4.46 7.22
N PRO A 22 -10.30 -3.30 6.65
CA PRO A 22 -9.48 -3.30 5.44
C PRO A 22 -8.06 -3.77 5.72
N ASP A 23 -7.51 -4.53 4.78
CA ASP A 23 -6.09 -4.91 4.75
C ASP A 23 -5.28 -4.09 3.76
N LEU A 24 -5.90 -3.53 2.73
CA LEU A 24 -5.29 -2.55 1.83
C LEU A 24 -6.31 -1.43 1.57
N VAL A 25 -5.85 -0.19 1.62
CA VAL A 25 -6.63 0.98 1.18
C VAL A 25 -5.82 1.77 0.15
N TRP A 26 -6.45 2.06 -0.98
CA TRP A 26 -5.94 2.99 -1.98
C TRP A 26 -6.79 4.26 -1.99
N ILE A 27 -6.22 5.37 -1.54
CA ILE A 27 -6.84 6.70 -1.55
C ILE A 27 -6.42 7.45 -2.80
N LYS A 28 -7.39 8.10 -3.46
CA LYS A 28 -7.18 9.01 -4.57
C LYS A 28 -7.96 10.32 -4.39
N GLY A 29 -7.29 11.45 -4.61
CA GLY A 29 -7.95 12.75 -4.76
C GLY A 29 -8.76 12.83 -6.06
N ARG A 30 -10.00 13.32 -5.99
CA ARG A 30 -10.93 13.44 -7.12
C ARG A 30 -11.13 14.87 -7.63
N SER A 31 -10.81 15.87 -6.82
CA SER A 31 -10.83 17.29 -7.21
C SER A 31 -9.45 17.76 -7.65
N SER A 32 -9.40 18.78 -8.52
CA SER A 32 -8.17 19.34 -9.10
C SER A 32 -7.51 20.43 -8.25
N GLY A 33 -7.73 20.43 -6.93
CA GLY A 33 -7.15 21.42 -6.01
C GLY A 33 -5.77 20.99 -5.49
N PRO A 34 -4.88 21.94 -5.11
CA PRO A 34 -3.64 21.60 -4.41
C PRO A 34 -3.93 20.94 -3.04
N PRO A 35 -3.04 20.03 -2.58
CA PRO A 35 -1.90 19.49 -3.32
C PRO A 35 -2.35 18.55 -4.46
N THR A 36 -1.59 18.57 -5.54
CA THR A 36 -1.87 17.87 -6.81
C THR A 36 -2.21 16.40 -6.57
N ILE A 37 -3.43 16.00 -6.96
CA ILE A 37 -4.00 14.64 -7.07
C ILE A 37 -3.04 13.52 -6.62
N GLN A 38 -3.27 13.00 -5.41
CA GLN A 38 -2.37 12.03 -4.76
C GLN A 38 -2.98 10.62 -4.81
N HIS A 39 -2.12 9.60 -4.99
CA HIS A 39 -2.48 8.18 -4.96
C HIS A 39 -1.75 7.49 -3.80
N VAL A 40 -2.41 7.31 -2.66
CA VAL A 40 -1.81 6.75 -1.44
C VAL A 40 -2.28 5.31 -1.25
N LEU A 41 -1.35 4.35 -1.20
CA LEU A 41 -1.63 2.93 -0.94
C LEU A 41 -1.00 2.49 0.38
N GLN A 42 -1.82 2.04 1.33
CA GLN A 42 -1.39 1.54 2.64
C GLN A 42 -2.05 0.22 2.98
N ASP A 43 -1.32 -0.69 3.61
CA ASP A 43 -1.82 -1.99 4.06
C ASP A 43 -1.40 -2.34 5.49
N THR A 44 -2.14 -3.28 6.06
CA THR A 44 -1.97 -3.77 7.43
C THR A 44 -0.63 -4.48 7.65
N VAL A 45 -0.02 -5.06 6.60
CA VAL A 45 1.23 -5.83 6.71
C VAL A 45 2.45 -4.92 6.81
N ARG A 46 2.48 -3.80 6.08
CA ARG A 46 3.50 -2.73 6.23
C ARG A 46 3.22 -1.79 7.41
N GLY A 47 2.00 -1.82 7.93
CA GLY A 47 1.55 -0.97 9.02
C GLY A 47 1.14 0.43 8.55
N SER A 48 0.45 1.15 9.44
CA SER A 48 -0.18 2.44 9.14
C SER A 48 0.79 3.60 8.86
N ASN A 49 2.10 3.46 9.07
CA ASN A 49 3.06 4.55 8.83
C ASN A 49 3.77 4.47 7.46
N ASN A 50 3.59 3.39 6.70
CA ASN A 50 4.26 3.19 5.43
C ASN A 50 3.26 3.28 4.27
N MET A 51 3.48 4.23 3.34
CA MET A 51 2.62 4.43 2.16
C MET A 51 3.41 4.27 0.86
N LEU A 52 2.74 3.76 -0.17
CA LEU A 52 3.22 3.85 -1.56
C LEU A 52 2.46 4.96 -2.27
N CYS A 53 3.20 5.81 -2.97
CA CYS A 53 2.64 6.83 -3.83
C CYS A 53 2.81 6.40 -5.29
N SER A 54 1.74 5.95 -5.96
CA SER A 54 1.87 5.42 -7.33
C SER A 54 2.14 6.50 -8.40
N ASN A 55 2.03 7.77 -8.02
CA ASN A 55 2.24 8.93 -8.89
C ASN A 55 3.46 9.77 -8.49
N ASP A 56 4.30 9.27 -7.60
CA ASP A 56 5.55 9.91 -7.17
C ASP A 56 6.73 8.96 -7.46
N THR A 57 7.87 9.53 -7.85
CA THR A 57 9.12 8.80 -8.09
C THR A 57 10.00 8.73 -6.84
N GLY A 58 9.57 9.33 -5.73
CA GLY A 58 10.21 9.17 -4.44
C GLY A 58 10.31 7.68 -4.05
N SER A 59 11.49 7.26 -3.60
CA SER A 59 11.68 5.98 -2.90
C SER A 59 10.62 5.80 -1.81
N GLU A 60 10.31 4.54 -1.44
CA GLU A 60 9.73 4.22 -0.12
C GLU A 60 10.70 4.76 0.92
N SER A 61 10.57 6.06 1.20
CA SER A 61 11.43 6.70 2.18
C SER A 61 11.12 5.97 3.46
N ALA A 62 12.15 5.55 4.16
CA ALA A 62 12.04 4.96 5.47
C ALA A 62 11.22 5.89 6.38
N PHE A 63 9.90 5.67 6.47
CA PHE A 63 8.98 6.54 7.19
C PHE A 63 8.80 6.01 8.62
N GLY A 64 9.92 5.91 9.35
CA GLY A 64 9.92 5.82 10.82
C GLY A 64 9.44 7.10 11.52
N GLN A 65 8.79 8.01 10.78
CA GLN A 65 8.23 9.29 11.18
C GLN A 65 6.90 9.50 10.43
N PRO A 66 5.91 10.21 11.01
CA PRO A 66 4.65 10.51 10.36
C PRO A 66 4.91 11.06 8.95
N PRO A 67 4.36 10.45 7.89
CA PRO A 67 4.59 10.91 6.52
C PRO A 67 4.19 12.38 6.44
N VAL A 68 4.96 13.16 5.68
CA VAL A 68 4.86 14.63 5.68
C VAL A 68 3.46 15.12 5.33
N TRP A 69 2.61 14.32 4.69
CA TRP A 69 1.41 14.85 4.04
C TRP A 69 0.08 14.24 4.49
N GLY A 70 0.05 13.48 5.58
CA GLY A 70 -1.18 12.86 6.12
C GLY A 70 -1.41 11.46 5.58
N TYR A 71 -2.01 10.60 6.40
CA TYR A 71 -1.98 9.14 6.18
C TYR A 71 -3.10 8.42 6.94
N ILE A 72 -3.29 7.13 6.64
CA ILE A 72 -4.11 6.22 7.42
C ILE A 72 -3.32 5.80 8.67
N SER A 73 -3.72 6.23 9.85
CA SER A 73 -3.06 5.90 11.12
C SER A 73 -3.54 4.58 11.74
N ALA A 74 -4.73 4.10 11.37
CA ALA A 74 -5.27 2.84 11.85
C ALA A 74 -6.23 2.22 10.84
N PHE A 75 -6.23 0.89 10.79
CA PHE A 75 -7.26 0.08 10.16
C PHE A 75 -8.24 -0.35 11.27
N ASN A 76 -9.52 -0.03 11.09
CA ASN A 76 -10.59 -0.27 12.05
C ASN A 76 -11.47 -1.42 11.55
N SER A 77 -12.32 -1.97 12.42
CA SER A 77 -13.21 -3.09 12.08
C SER A 77 -14.18 -2.82 10.92
N ASP A 78 -14.52 -1.55 10.69
CA ASP A 78 -15.48 -1.09 9.70
C ASP A 78 -14.94 0.08 8.85
N GLY A 79 -13.61 0.23 8.77
CA GLY A 79 -13.05 1.45 8.20
C GLY A 79 -11.57 1.70 8.46
N PHE A 80 -11.19 2.97 8.42
CA PHE A 80 -9.82 3.42 8.68
C PHE A 80 -9.80 4.85 9.24
N THR A 81 -8.75 5.18 9.99
CA THR A 81 -8.57 6.50 10.61
C THR A 81 -7.50 7.29 9.89
N LEU A 82 -7.77 8.56 9.60
CA LEU A 82 -6.85 9.49 8.96
C LEU A 82 -6.18 10.40 9.99
N ALA A 83 -4.87 10.56 9.88
CA ALA A 83 -4.05 11.44 10.72
C ALA A 83 -3.28 12.46 9.88
N SER A 84 -2.92 13.58 10.53
CA SER A 84 -2.10 14.62 9.94
C SER A 84 -0.66 14.16 9.80
N GLY A 85 -0.04 14.51 8.67
CA GLY A 85 1.40 14.49 8.53
C GLY A 85 2.04 15.74 9.10
N SER A 86 3.37 15.83 9.04
CA SER A 86 4.13 17.01 9.49
C SER A 86 3.87 18.29 8.66
N GLY A 87 3.27 18.15 7.48
CA GLY A 87 2.81 19.18 6.56
C GLY A 87 1.28 19.26 6.42
N GLY A 88 0.53 18.64 7.35
CA GLY A 88 -0.94 18.72 7.43
C GLY A 88 -1.69 17.49 6.90
N PHE A 89 -3.00 17.64 6.66
CA PHE A 89 -3.90 16.59 6.16
C PHE A 89 -3.95 16.50 4.62
N SER A 90 -2.99 17.12 3.95
CA SER A 90 -3.10 17.57 2.57
C SER A 90 -3.25 16.42 1.54
N GLN A 91 -2.76 15.20 1.82
CA GLN A 91 -2.88 14.05 0.90
C GLN A 91 -4.18 13.26 1.02
N VAL A 92 -4.78 13.18 2.20
CA VAL A 92 -5.87 12.23 2.48
C VAL A 92 -7.16 12.91 2.92
N ASN A 93 -7.08 14.15 3.39
CA ASN A 93 -8.22 14.84 3.98
C ASN A 93 -8.11 16.37 3.94
N GLN A 94 -7.55 16.93 2.85
CA GLN A 94 -7.46 18.38 2.67
C GLN A 94 -8.85 19.01 2.60
N SER A 95 -9.04 20.11 3.32
CA SER A 95 -10.31 20.85 3.32
C SER A 95 -10.76 21.20 1.90
N SER A 96 -12.03 20.99 1.61
CA SER A 96 -12.69 21.24 0.31
C SER A 96 -12.28 20.33 -0.84
N ASN A 97 -11.30 19.43 -0.66
CA ASN A 97 -10.98 18.42 -1.67
C ASN A 97 -11.89 17.21 -1.55
N THR A 98 -12.17 16.55 -2.67
CA THR A 98 -12.94 15.29 -2.69
C THR A 98 -12.03 14.10 -2.88
N TYR A 99 -12.39 12.96 -2.29
CA TYR A 99 -11.56 11.76 -2.27
C TYR A 99 -12.40 10.50 -2.55
N VAL A 100 -11.70 9.46 -3.00
CA VAL A 100 -12.19 8.08 -3.03
C VAL A 100 -11.16 7.18 -2.36
N GLY A 101 -11.64 6.21 -1.58
CA GLY A 101 -10.86 5.15 -1.00
C GLY A 101 -11.40 3.81 -1.47
N TRP A 102 -10.57 3.01 -2.13
CA TRP A 102 -10.88 1.61 -2.42
C TRP A 102 -10.26 0.74 -1.34
N ALA A 103 -11.07 -0.11 -0.72
CA ALA A 103 -10.68 -0.96 0.39
C ALA A 103 -10.78 -2.44 0.00
N TRP A 104 -9.75 -3.22 0.34
CA TRP A 104 -9.71 -4.66 0.14
C TRP A 104 -9.45 -5.39 1.44
N ASP A 105 -10.10 -6.54 1.59
CA ASP A 105 -9.92 -7.50 2.67
C ASP A 105 -9.05 -8.65 2.16
N ALA A 106 -7.90 -8.85 2.82
CA ALA A 106 -6.95 -9.90 2.51
C ALA A 106 -7.11 -11.11 3.44
N GLY A 107 -8.15 -11.13 4.28
CA GLY A 107 -8.48 -12.21 5.18
C GLY A 107 -7.93 -12.00 6.58
N THR A 108 -8.14 -12.99 7.45
CA THR A 108 -8.01 -12.78 8.90
C THR A 108 -6.61 -13.07 9.47
N SER A 109 -5.80 -13.86 8.77
CA SER A 109 -4.50 -14.31 9.28
C SER A 109 -3.38 -14.17 8.24
N THR A 110 -2.21 -13.74 8.70
CA THR A 110 -0.96 -13.84 7.94
C THR A 110 -0.29 -15.18 8.26
N VAL A 111 -0.02 -15.99 7.24
CA VAL A 111 0.59 -17.33 7.38
C VAL A 111 1.90 -17.41 6.60
N SER A 112 2.81 -18.27 7.03
CA SER A 112 4.01 -18.59 6.23
C SER A 112 3.62 -19.49 5.06
N ASN A 113 4.13 -19.18 3.87
CA ASN A 113 3.91 -19.93 2.65
C ASN A 113 5.26 -20.35 2.06
N THR A 114 5.43 -21.66 1.87
CA THR A 114 6.65 -22.28 1.34
C THR A 114 6.52 -22.71 -0.12
N GLN A 115 5.45 -22.31 -0.81
CA GLN A 115 5.30 -22.53 -2.25
C GLN A 115 6.21 -21.59 -3.04
N GLY A 116 6.93 -22.15 -4.02
CA GLY A 116 7.92 -21.42 -4.81
C GLY A 116 9.33 -21.53 -4.23
N SER A 117 10.22 -20.69 -4.72
CA SER A 117 11.64 -20.69 -4.33
C SER A 117 11.98 -19.75 -3.17
N ILE A 118 11.02 -18.91 -2.74
CA ILE A 118 11.16 -17.98 -1.63
C ILE A 118 10.00 -18.20 -0.66
N THR A 119 10.31 -18.42 0.61
CA THR A 119 9.31 -18.41 1.68
C THR A 119 8.74 -17.00 1.83
N SER A 120 7.42 -16.89 1.81
CA SER A 120 6.69 -15.64 1.97
C SER A 120 5.77 -15.66 3.19
N GLN A 121 5.39 -14.47 3.65
CA GLN A 121 4.26 -14.29 4.54
C GLN A 121 3.07 -13.84 3.69
N VAL A 122 1.98 -14.59 3.75
CA VAL A 122 0.80 -14.41 2.90
C VAL A 122 -0.41 -14.16 3.78
N ARG A 123 -1.12 -13.08 3.49
CA ARG A 123 -2.49 -12.85 3.94
C ARG A 123 -3.35 -12.81 2.68
N ALA A 124 -4.15 -13.86 2.46
CA ALA A 124 -4.94 -14.01 1.25
C ALA A 124 -6.43 -14.26 1.56
N ASN A 125 -7.29 -13.52 0.88
CA ASN A 125 -8.71 -13.81 0.75
C ASN A 125 -8.93 -14.36 -0.66
N ALA A 126 -8.72 -15.66 -0.83
CA ALA A 126 -8.84 -16.32 -2.13
C ALA A 126 -10.24 -16.17 -2.73
N THR A 127 -11.29 -16.16 -1.90
CA THR A 127 -12.68 -15.92 -2.34
C THR A 127 -12.86 -14.52 -2.91
N ALA A 128 -12.26 -13.50 -2.28
CA ALA A 128 -12.27 -12.13 -2.78
C ALA A 128 -11.22 -11.86 -3.88
N GLY A 129 -10.38 -12.85 -4.19
CA GLY A 129 -9.32 -12.73 -5.20
C GLY A 129 -8.21 -11.75 -4.84
N PHE A 130 -7.98 -11.50 -3.54
CA PHE A 130 -7.03 -10.51 -3.07
C PHE A 130 -6.00 -11.11 -2.12
N SER A 131 -4.72 -10.75 -2.31
CA SER A 131 -3.64 -11.18 -1.44
C SER A 131 -2.63 -10.07 -1.21
N VAL A 132 -2.12 -10.02 0.02
CA VAL A 132 -0.99 -9.19 0.46
C VAL A 132 0.14 -10.14 0.86
N VAL A 133 1.29 -10.02 0.18
CA VAL A 133 2.41 -10.94 0.31
C VAL A 133 3.68 -10.18 0.65
N THR A 134 4.34 -10.48 1.77
CA THR A 134 5.71 -10.01 2.06
C THR A 134 6.72 -11.13 1.89
N PHE A 135 7.87 -10.82 1.32
CA PHE A 135 8.98 -11.76 1.19
C PHE A 135 10.33 -11.06 1.14
N THR A 136 11.40 -11.79 1.42
CA THR A 136 12.77 -11.31 1.24
C THR A 136 13.33 -11.90 -0.05
N GLY A 137 13.69 -11.04 -1.00
CA GLY A 137 14.27 -11.47 -2.27
C GLY A 137 15.61 -12.19 -2.09
N ASN A 138 15.86 -13.25 -2.86
CA ASN A 138 17.11 -14.03 -2.83
C ASN A 138 18.09 -13.66 -3.97
N GLY A 139 17.81 -12.60 -4.73
CA GLY A 139 18.66 -12.14 -5.84
C GLY A 139 18.54 -12.94 -7.14
N SER A 140 17.69 -13.98 -7.21
CA SER A 140 17.43 -14.72 -8.44
C SER A 140 16.32 -14.08 -9.27
N THR A 141 16.54 -13.89 -10.56
CA THR A 141 15.56 -13.39 -11.54
C THR A 141 14.46 -14.42 -11.87
N SER A 142 14.69 -15.69 -11.57
CA SER A 142 13.73 -16.79 -11.77
C SER A 142 13.02 -17.19 -10.49
N ALA A 143 13.15 -16.40 -9.42
CA ALA A 143 12.51 -16.73 -8.16
C ALA A 143 10.98 -16.67 -8.28
N THR A 144 10.32 -17.62 -7.62
CA THR A 144 8.86 -17.69 -7.48
C THR A 144 8.47 -17.49 -6.02
N VAL A 145 7.34 -16.82 -5.81
CA VAL A 145 6.81 -16.49 -4.48
C VAL A 145 5.36 -16.95 -4.41
N GLY A 146 5.04 -17.78 -3.41
CA GLY A 146 3.66 -18.21 -3.15
C GLY A 146 2.77 -17.04 -2.71
N HIS A 147 1.58 -16.94 -3.29
CA HIS A 147 0.62 -15.84 -3.06
C HIS A 147 -0.75 -16.31 -2.56
N GLY A 148 -0.99 -17.61 -2.40
CA GLY A 148 -2.18 -18.15 -1.72
C GLY A 148 -3.54 -17.99 -2.43
N LEU A 149 -3.60 -17.41 -3.64
CA LEU A 149 -4.88 -17.21 -4.35
C LEU A 149 -5.40 -18.47 -5.07
N GLY A 150 -4.55 -19.48 -5.32
CA GLY A 150 -4.91 -20.69 -6.06
C GLY A 150 -5.16 -20.50 -7.56
N VAL A 151 -5.17 -19.26 -8.03
CA VAL A 151 -5.32 -18.87 -9.44
C VAL A 151 -4.35 -17.73 -9.78
N ALA A 152 -3.96 -17.63 -11.06
CA ALA A 152 -3.01 -16.62 -11.50
C ALA A 152 -3.59 -15.19 -11.36
N PRO A 153 -2.91 -14.29 -10.64
CA PRO A 153 -3.34 -12.90 -10.49
C PRO A 153 -3.26 -12.13 -11.80
N ARG A 154 -4.15 -11.15 -12.00
CA ARG A 154 -4.18 -10.26 -13.17
C ARG A 154 -3.48 -8.93 -12.96
N LEU A 155 -3.33 -8.52 -11.71
CA LEU A 155 -2.58 -7.33 -11.32
C LEU A 155 -1.64 -7.68 -10.18
N ILE A 156 -0.40 -7.23 -10.30
CA ILE A 156 0.65 -7.36 -9.31
C ILE A 156 1.18 -5.95 -9.08
N ILE A 157 1.03 -5.43 -7.86
CA ILE A 157 1.63 -4.17 -7.43
C ILE A 157 2.78 -4.54 -6.50
N GLU A 158 4.00 -4.30 -6.94
CA GLU A 158 5.22 -4.55 -6.17
C GLU A 158 5.94 -3.24 -5.84
N ASN A 159 6.47 -3.15 -4.62
CA ASN A 159 7.46 -2.13 -4.28
C ASN A 159 8.87 -2.65 -4.59
N LEU A 160 9.53 -2.00 -5.54
CA LEU A 160 10.93 -2.25 -5.88
C LEU A 160 11.78 -1.25 -5.09
N GLY A 161 12.18 -1.62 -3.87
CA GLY A 161 13.05 -0.78 -3.05
C GLY A 161 14.30 -0.32 -3.81
N GLN A 162 14.72 0.93 -3.59
CA GLN A 162 15.86 1.53 -4.30
C GLN A 162 17.19 0.95 -3.80
N PHE A 163 17.98 0.37 -4.71
CA PHE A 163 19.39 0.06 -4.45
C PHE A 163 20.21 1.35 -4.53
N LEU A 164 20.85 1.75 -3.42
CA LEU A 164 21.77 2.88 -3.39
C LEU A 164 23.06 2.49 -4.13
N LEU A 165 23.12 2.69 -5.45
CA LEU A 165 24.40 2.75 -6.15
C LEU A 165 24.95 4.16 -5.96
N MET A 166 25.99 4.31 -5.14
CA MET A 166 26.75 5.56 -5.10
C MET A 166 27.42 5.76 -6.46
N GLY A 167 26.86 6.64 -7.29
CA GLY A 167 27.56 7.19 -8.44
C GLY A 167 26.85 7.03 -9.77
N LEU A 168 26.67 8.20 -10.40
CA LEU A 168 26.28 8.47 -11.79
C LEU A 168 24.78 8.51 -12.07
N GLY A 169 24.34 9.73 -12.36
CA GLY A 169 22.96 10.10 -12.63
C GLY A 169 22.39 9.36 -13.84
N GLY A 170 21.21 8.79 -13.61
CA GLY A 170 20.37 8.15 -14.60
C GLY A 170 19.22 7.45 -13.87
N CYS A 171 18.01 7.60 -14.38
CA CYS A 171 16.88 6.78 -13.98
C CYS A 171 17.15 5.35 -14.47
N ILE A 172 17.45 4.45 -13.55
CA ILE A 172 17.61 3.03 -13.85
C ILE A 172 16.37 2.35 -13.27
N MET A 173 15.55 1.75 -14.13
CA MET A 173 14.55 0.77 -13.69
C MET A 173 15.33 -0.32 -12.93
N PRO A 174 15.07 -0.54 -11.63
CA PRO A 174 15.90 -1.45 -10.86
C PRO A 174 15.80 -2.86 -11.45
N THR A 175 16.94 -3.43 -11.77
CA THR A 175 17.06 -4.85 -12.09
C THR A 175 16.78 -5.68 -10.83
N TRP A 176 16.24 -6.88 -11.05
CA TRP A 176 15.98 -7.87 -10.01
C TRP A 176 17.25 -8.12 -9.15
N GLY A 177 17.13 -7.93 -7.83
CA GLY A 177 18.21 -8.06 -6.84
C GLY A 177 18.58 -6.69 -6.26
N GLN A 178 18.46 -6.40 -4.96
CA GLN A 178 18.90 -7.14 -3.78
C GLN A 178 18.12 -6.60 -2.54
N GLY A 179 17.91 -7.45 -1.53
CA GLY A 179 18.02 -7.05 -0.10
C GLY A 179 16.96 -6.17 0.59
N LEU A 180 15.71 -6.13 0.15
CA LEU A 180 14.63 -5.45 0.90
C LEU A 180 13.37 -6.31 0.95
N SER A 181 12.58 -6.18 2.01
CA SER A 181 11.26 -6.82 2.14
C SER A 181 10.36 -6.30 1.02
N ARG A 182 9.99 -7.16 0.09
CA ARG A 182 9.14 -6.81 -1.04
C ARG A 182 7.71 -7.16 -0.67
N LEU A 183 6.83 -6.15 -0.70
CA LEU A 183 5.40 -6.38 -0.60
C LEU A 183 4.81 -6.43 -2.01
N THR A 184 4.00 -7.44 -2.26
CA THR A 184 3.19 -7.57 -3.45
C THR A 184 1.71 -7.60 -3.08
N ALA A 185 0.92 -6.68 -3.62
CA ALA A 185 -0.54 -6.80 -3.65
C ALA A 185 -0.95 -7.47 -4.97
N LEU A 186 -1.71 -8.56 -4.88
CA LEU A 186 -2.12 -9.35 -6.04
C LEU A 186 -3.64 -9.35 -6.12
N MET A 187 -4.18 -9.04 -7.31
CA MET A 187 -5.61 -8.98 -7.59
C MET A 187 -5.96 -9.83 -8.81
N LEU A 188 -7.12 -10.49 -8.78
CA LEU A 188 -7.72 -11.19 -9.92
C LEU A 188 -8.57 -10.28 -10.80
#